data_AF-A0A8T7HQ70-F1
#
_entry.id   AF-A0A8T7HQ70-F1
#
_cell.length_a   1.000
_cell.length_b   1.000
_cell.length_c   1.000
_cell.angle_alpha   90.00
_cell.angle_beta   90.00
_cell.angle_gamma   90.00
#
_symmetry.space_group_name_H-M   'P 1'
#
loop_
_entity.id
_entity.type
_entity.pdbx_description
1 polymer ?
#
loop_
_entity_poly.entity_id
_entity_poly.type
_entity_poly.pdbx_seq_one_letter_code
_entity_poly.pdbx_strand_id
1 'polypeptide(L)'
;MKKMWVLAILLLILSGVVLGKTLLVPAGANSNMYVSMGDFLLKQGYTDAAEKAYLRAIVLDSDNMFAYNNLGAFYREKNPILSEENYLKALKIDPEYAVARNNLALLYNSLGRYSEAAANLQMLADSQPENKQYVYDLAINLAKKFYYEGRSIADLNLALSAFKKAYSLDPSFGHSLENIKVLEEIRRMVE
;
A
#
# COMPACT_ATOMS: atom_id res chain seq x y z
N MET A 1 3.77 -30.65 -16.26
CA MET A 1 2.43 -30.02 -16.17
C MET A 1 2.46 -28.53 -15.83
N LYS A 2 3.16 -28.07 -14.76
CA LYS A 2 3.25 -26.63 -14.40
C LYS A 2 3.74 -25.69 -15.53
N LYS A 3 4.71 -26.15 -16.35
CA LYS A 3 5.25 -25.38 -17.48
C LYS A 3 4.25 -25.10 -18.62
N MET A 4 3.22 -25.94 -18.77
CA MET A 4 2.28 -25.84 -19.90
C MET A 4 1.26 -24.72 -19.71
N TRP A 5 0.77 -24.52 -18.48
CA TRP A 5 -0.12 -23.40 -18.13
C TRP A 5 0.59 -22.05 -18.15
N VAL A 6 1.88 -22.01 -17.76
CA VAL A 6 2.71 -20.81 -17.86
C VAL A 6 2.92 -20.43 -19.33
N LEU A 7 3.17 -21.38 -20.23
CA LEU A 7 3.26 -21.11 -21.66
C LEU A 7 1.93 -20.58 -22.23
N ALA A 8 0.79 -21.15 -21.83
CA ALA A 8 -0.51 -20.67 -22.26
C ALA A 8 -0.78 -19.23 -21.79
N ILE A 9 -0.41 -18.90 -20.54
CA ILE A 9 -0.49 -17.55 -19.98
C ILE A 9 0.44 -16.57 -20.74
N LEU A 10 1.68 -16.97 -21.00
CA LEU A 10 2.64 -16.16 -21.78
C LEU A 10 2.14 -15.92 -23.22
N LEU A 11 1.52 -16.92 -23.84
CA LEU A 11 0.90 -16.79 -25.16
C LEU A 11 -0.30 -15.84 -25.14
N LEU A 12 -1.08 -15.79 -24.05
CA LEU A 12 -2.17 -14.80 -23.87
C LEU A 12 -1.66 -13.37 -23.64
N ILE A 13 -0.44 -13.22 -23.10
CA ILE A 13 0.25 -11.92 -22.97
C ILE A 13 0.83 -11.49 -24.33
N LEU A 14 1.43 -12.44 -25.07
CA LEU A 14 2.16 -12.19 -26.32
C LEU A 14 1.25 -12.12 -27.57
N SER A 15 0.08 -12.76 -27.58
CA SER A 15 -0.87 -12.70 -28.70
C SER A 15 -1.40 -11.28 -28.98
N GLY A 16 -1.06 -10.32 -28.11
CA GLY A 16 -1.35 -8.89 -28.28
C GLY A 16 -0.32 -8.05 -29.05
N VAL A 17 0.68 -8.63 -29.72
CA VAL A 17 1.70 -7.91 -30.51
C VAL A 17 1.99 -8.72 -31.79
N VAL A 18 1.91 -8.28 -33.05
CA VAL A 18 1.58 -7.03 -33.74
C VAL A 18 1.12 -7.45 -35.14
N LEU A 19 -0.12 -7.14 -35.51
CA LEU A 19 -0.51 -6.88 -36.90
C LEU A 19 -1.51 -5.72 -36.84
N GLY A 20 -0.99 -4.49 -36.98
CA GLY A 20 -1.79 -3.30 -37.26
C GLY A 20 -2.77 -2.86 -36.18
N LYS A 21 -2.27 -2.11 -35.17
CA LYS A 21 -3.02 -1.14 -34.34
C LYS A 21 -4.30 -1.59 -33.61
N THR A 22 -4.63 -2.87 -33.61
CA THR A 22 -5.81 -3.38 -32.90
C THR A 22 -5.34 -4.44 -31.92
N LEU A 23 -5.31 -4.07 -30.64
CA LEU A 23 -5.16 -5.03 -29.55
C LEU A 23 -6.34 -6.00 -29.64
N LEU A 24 -6.13 -7.21 -30.15
CA LEU A 24 -7.15 -8.25 -30.07
C LEU A 24 -7.24 -8.66 -28.59
N VAL A 25 -8.23 -8.12 -27.89
CA VAL A 25 -8.59 -8.54 -26.54
C VAL A 25 -9.44 -9.80 -26.71
N PRO A 26 -9.02 -10.97 -26.19
CA PRO A 26 -9.83 -12.17 -26.33
C PRO A 26 -11.22 -11.92 -25.74
N ALA A 27 -12.27 -12.32 -26.46
CA ALA A 27 -13.65 -12.14 -26.03
C ALA A 27 -13.86 -12.73 -24.63
N GLY A 28 -14.26 -11.90 -23.66
CA GLY A 28 -14.43 -12.28 -22.25
C GLY A 28 -13.27 -11.89 -21.32
N ALA A 29 -12.16 -11.36 -21.84
CA ALA A 29 -11.09 -10.84 -21.00
C ALA A 29 -11.46 -9.46 -20.42
N ASN A 30 -11.61 -9.39 -19.09
CA ASN A 30 -11.76 -8.14 -18.36
C ASN A 30 -10.45 -7.76 -17.64
N SER A 31 -10.33 -6.49 -17.27
CA SER A 31 -9.13 -5.94 -16.62
C SER A 31 -8.75 -6.72 -15.35
N ASN A 32 -9.73 -7.13 -14.55
CA ASN A 32 -9.53 -7.91 -13.32
C ASN A 32 -8.90 -9.30 -13.54
N MET A 33 -9.15 -9.96 -14.67
CA MET A 33 -8.48 -11.21 -15.02
C MET A 33 -6.97 -11.00 -15.15
N TYR A 34 -6.56 -9.91 -15.81
CA TYR A 34 -5.15 -9.58 -15.98
C TYR A 34 -4.48 -9.15 -14.66
N VAL A 35 -5.21 -8.50 -13.75
CA VAL A 35 -4.73 -8.26 -12.37
C VAL A 35 -4.46 -9.58 -11.66
N SER A 36 -5.44 -10.50 -11.65
CA SER A 36 -5.32 -11.82 -11.01
C SER A 36 -4.18 -12.64 -11.60
N MET A 37 -3.96 -12.53 -12.92
CA MET A 37 -2.86 -13.17 -13.62
C MET A 37 -1.50 -12.59 -13.23
N GLY A 38 -1.40 -11.26 -13.10
CA GLY A 38 -0.19 -10.60 -12.60
C GLY A 38 0.19 -11.09 -11.21
N ASP A 39 -0.78 -11.17 -10.29
CA ASP A 39 -0.56 -11.69 -8.93
C ASP A 39 -0.06 -13.12 -8.95
N PHE A 40 -0.67 -13.97 -9.79
CA PHE A 40 -0.24 -15.36 -9.96
C PHE A 40 1.20 -15.45 -10.49
N LEU A 41 1.54 -14.69 -11.54
CA LEU A 41 2.86 -14.68 -12.15
C LEU A 41 3.94 -14.20 -11.17
N LEU A 42 3.63 -13.16 -10.39
CA LEU A 42 4.53 -12.64 -9.37
C LEU A 42 4.83 -13.69 -8.30
N LYS A 43 3.80 -14.43 -7.84
CA LYS A 43 3.97 -15.56 -6.89
C LYS A 43 4.83 -16.70 -7.44
N GLN A 44 4.89 -16.88 -8.77
CA GLN A 44 5.75 -17.87 -9.41
C GLN A 44 7.16 -17.33 -9.74
N GLY A 45 7.47 -16.06 -9.42
CA GLY A 45 8.75 -15.42 -9.72
C GLY A 45 8.89 -14.85 -11.13
N TYR A 46 7.84 -14.94 -11.97
CA TYR A 46 7.83 -14.39 -13.33
C TYR A 46 7.55 -12.89 -13.32
N THR A 47 8.51 -12.14 -12.79
CA THR A 47 8.40 -10.72 -12.46
C THR A 47 8.06 -9.86 -13.69
N ASP A 48 8.78 -10.01 -14.81
CA ASP A 48 8.53 -9.24 -16.04
C ASP A 48 7.16 -9.54 -16.67
N ALA A 49 6.68 -10.78 -16.52
CA ALA A 49 5.37 -11.18 -17.04
C ALA A 49 4.24 -10.62 -16.16
N ALA A 50 4.46 -10.53 -14.85
CA ALA A 50 3.51 -9.93 -13.92
C ALA A 50 3.29 -8.43 -14.21
N GLU A 51 4.38 -7.69 -14.44
CA GLU A 51 4.31 -6.27 -14.83
C GLU A 51 3.48 -6.06 -16.09
N LYS A 52 3.76 -6.85 -17.14
CA LYS A 52 3.01 -6.81 -18.41
C LYS A 52 1.53 -7.12 -18.21
N ALA A 53 1.20 -8.04 -17.30
CA ALA A 53 -0.18 -8.36 -16.98
C ALA A 53 -0.91 -7.16 -16.33
N TYR A 54 -0.30 -6.50 -15.34
CA TYR A 54 -0.89 -5.29 -14.74
C TYR A 54 -1.03 -4.15 -15.75
N LEU A 55 -0.01 -3.91 -16.57
CA LEU A 55 -0.09 -2.90 -17.65
C LEU A 55 -1.19 -3.23 -18.65
N ARG A 56 -1.41 -4.52 -18.96
CA ARG A 56 -2.52 -4.93 -19.83
C ARG A 56 -3.87 -4.68 -19.18
N ALA A 57 -4.02 -4.90 -17.87
CA ALA A 57 -5.24 -4.55 -17.15
C ALA A 57 -5.57 -3.06 -17.28
N ILE A 58 -4.57 -2.18 -17.15
CA ILE A 58 -4.70 -0.72 -17.30
C ILE A 58 -5.08 -0.34 -18.75
N VAL A 59 -4.53 -1.02 -19.76
CA VAL A 59 -4.89 -0.75 -21.17
C VAL A 59 -6.35 -1.14 -21.48
N LEU A 60 -6.87 -2.18 -20.81
CA LEU A 60 -8.27 -2.59 -20.97
C LEU A 60 -9.24 -1.69 -20.22
N ASP A 61 -8.80 -1.13 -19.10
CA ASP A 61 -9.60 -0.32 -18.20
C ASP A 61 -8.66 0.65 -17.47
N SER A 62 -8.65 1.89 -17.92
CA SER A 62 -7.82 2.95 -17.35
C SER A 62 -8.23 3.36 -15.95
N ASP A 63 -9.38 2.90 -15.47
CA ASP A 63 -9.91 3.20 -14.14
C ASP A 63 -9.83 1.95 -13.23
N ASN A 64 -9.03 0.93 -13.60
CA ASN A 64 -8.83 -0.23 -12.75
C ASN A 64 -7.88 0.09 -11.58
N MET A 65 -8.43 0.50 -10.44
CA MET A 65 -7.65 0.81 -9.23
C MET A 65 -6.82 -0.39 -8.71
N PHE A 66 -7.28 -1.63 -8.91
CA PHE A 66 -6.56 -2.82 -8.45
C PHE A 66 -5.26 -3.02 -9.24
N ALA A 67 -5.30 -2.78 -10.55
CA ALA A 67 -4.13 -2.85 -11.41
C ALA A 67 -3.07 -1.81 -11.01
N TYR A 68 -3.49 -0.58 -10.73
CA TYR A 68 -2.59 0.47 -10.23
C TYR A 68 -2.03 0.14 -8.85
N ASN A 69 -2.85 -0.32 -7.91
CA ASN A 69 -2.35 -0.74 -6.60
C ASN A 69 -1.31 -1.87 -6.71
N ASN A 70 -1.57 -2.90 -7.52
CA ASN A 70 -0.66 -4.02 -7.66
C ASN A 70 0.63 -3.64 -8.40
N LEU A 71 0.55 -2.71 -9.35
CA LEU A 71 1.74 -2.15 -10.00
C LEU A 71 2.54 -1.26 -9.04
N GLY A 72 1.88 -0.53 -8.15
CA GLY A 72 2.52 0.17 -7.03
C GLY A 72 3.30 -0.80 -6.14
N ALA A 73 2.64 -1.87 -5.69
CA ALA A 73 3.27 -2.91 -4.88
C ALA A 73 4.45 -3.60 -5.59
N PHE A 74 4.32 -3.81 -6.90
CA PHE A 74 5.37 -4.37 -7.74
C PHE A 74 6.64 -3.50 -7.77
N TYR A 75 6.50 -2.17 -7.83
CA TYR A 75 7.63 -1.25 -7.89
C TYR A 75 8.19 -0.83 -6.53
N ARG A 76 7.50 -1.11 -5.42
CA ARG A 76 7.82 -0.57 -4.08
C ARG A 76 9.32 -0.56 -3.73
N GLU A 77 9.99 -1.69 -3.90
CA GLU A 77 11.42 -1.83 -3.55
C GLU A 77 12.38 -1.40 -4.66
N LYS A 78 11.91 -1.33 -5.91
CA LYS A 78 12.75 -1.12 -7.10
C LYS A 78 12.75 0.31 -7.60
N ASN A 79 11.59 0.96 -7.46
CA ASN A 79 11.35 2.32 -7.93
C ASN A 79 10.26 2.96 -7.06
N PRO A 80 10.63 3.59 -5.93
CA PRO A 80 9.67 4.18 -5.00
C PRO A 80 8.84 5.30 -5.63
N ILE A 81 9.40 6.02 -6.63
CA ILE A 81 8.70 7.08 -7.36
C ILE A 81 7.54 6.47 -8.16
N LEU A 82 7.80 5.46 -8.99
CA LEU A 82 6.73 4.77 -9.73
C LEU A 82 5.75 4.07 -8.79
N SER A 83 6.22 3.54 -7.66
CA SER A 83 5.34 2.96 -6.65
C SER A 83 4.34 3.99 -6.12
N GLU A 84 4.83 5.16 -5.70
CA GLU A 84 4.00 6.26 -5.20
C GLU A 84 2.98 6.72 -6.25
N GLU A 85 3.42 6.99 -7.47
CA GLU A 85 2.55 7.42 -8.57
C GLU A 85 1.39 6.45 -8.82
N ASN A 86 1.66 5.14 -8.77
CA ASN A 86 0.64 4.13 -9.01
C ASN A 86 -0.35 4.01 -7.84
N TYR A 87 0.11 4.09 -6.59
CA TYR A 87 -0.83 4.14 -5.46
C TYR A 87 -1.70 5.40 -5.48
N LEU A 88 -1.12 6.55 -5.82
CA LEU A 88 -1.87 7.80 -5.95
C LEU A 88 -2.89 7.75 -7.09
N LYS A 89 -2.57 7.08 -8.21
CA LYS A 89 -3.55 6.83 -9.28
C LYS A 89 -4.71 5.95 -8.81
N ALA A 90 -4.43 4.87 -8.06
CA ALA A 90 -5.47 4.04 -7.48
C ALA A 90 -6.40 4.85 -6.55
N LEU A 91 -5.83 5.72 -5.70
CA LEU A 91 -6.58 6.59 -4.79
C LEU A 91 -7.29 7.75 -5.49
N LYS A 92 -6.84 8.16 -6.68
CA LYS A 92 -7.54 9.14 -7.50
C LYS A 92 -8.84 8.56 -8.08
N ILE A 93 -8.82 7.27 -8.43
CA ILE A 93 -9.98 6.54 -8.95
C ILE A 93 -10.95 6.25 -7.81
N ASP A 94 -10.46 5.69 -6.71
CA ASP A 94 -11.25 5.44 -5.50
C ASP A 94 -10.52 6.01 -4.26
N PRO A 95 -10.94 7.20 -3.80
CA PRO A 95 -10.38 7.83 -2.61
C PRO A 95 -10.57 7.02 -1.33
N GLU A 96 -11.48 6.04 -1.27
CA GLU A 96 -11.73 5.22 -0.08
C GLU A 96 -11.02 3.86 -0.15
N TYR A 97 -10.18 3.63 -1.16
CA TYR A 97 -9.52 2.35 -1.34
C TYR A 97 -8.43 2.10 -0.28
N ALA A 98 -8.85 1.49 0.83
CA ALA A 98 -8.05 1.31 2.03
C ALA A 98 -6.73 0.55 1.78
N VAL A 99 -6.72 -0.41 0.85
CA VAL A 99 -5.52 -1.20 0.52
C VAL A 99 -4.44 -0.32 -0.09
N ALA A 100 -4.79 0.52 -1.07
CA ALA A 100 -3.84 1.44 -1.70
C ALA A 100 -3.32 2.48 -0.69
N ARG A 101 -4.21 3.01 0.17
CA ARG A 101 -3.84 3.95 1.23
C ARG A 101 -2.88 3.34 2.24
N ASN A 102 -3.13 2.10 2.66
CA ASN A 102 -2.23 1.38 3.56
C ASN A 102 -0.87 1.11 2.91
N ASN A 103 -0.86 0.67 1.65
CA ASN A 103 0.38 0.43 0.91
C ASN A 103 1.20 1.72 0.69
N LEU A 104 0.52 2.84 0.45
CA LEU A 104 1.16 4.15 0.34
C LEU A 104 1.75 4.60 1.69
N ALA A 105 1.05 4.37 2.80
CA ALA A 105 1.59 4.64 4.14
C ALA A 105 2.83 3.79 4.46
N LEU A 106 2.83 2.51 4.08
CA LEU A 106 3.99 1.63 4.22
C LEU A 106 5.18 2.11 3.37
N LEU A 107 4.91 2.53 2.12
CA LEU A 107 5.93 3.12 1.26
C LEU A 107 6.53 4.37 1.92
N TYR A 108 5.71 5.32 2.37
CA TYR A 108 6.19 6.53 3.03
C TYR A 108 6.97 6.25 4.31
N ASN A 109 6.54 5.28 5.14
CA ASN A 109 7.30 4.86 6.31
C ASN A 109 8.69 4.34 5.93
N SER A 110 8.78 3.51 4.88
CA SER A 110 10.06 2.97 4.40
C SER A 110 11.01 4.03 3.85
N LEU A 111 10.45 5.12 3.31
CA LEU A 111 11.19 6.28 2.80
C LEU A 111 11.54 7.31 3.89
N GLY A 112 11.15 7.07 5.15
CA GLY A 112 11.35 8.01 6.25
C GLY A 112 10.45 9.26 6.19
N ARG A 113 9.39 9.21 5.38
CA ARG A 113 8.36 10.26 5.20
C ARG A 113 7.20 10.01 6.17
N TYR A 114 7.47 10.18 7.46
CA TYR A 114 6.56 9.80 8.53
C TYR A 114 5.34 10.69 8.63
N SER A 115 5.47 11.98 8.30
CA SER A 115 4.31 12.88 8.19
C SER A 115 3.29 12.39 7.16
N GLU A 116 3.71 12.07 5.93
CA GLU A 116 2.78 11.56 4.91
C GLU A 116 2.23 10.17 5.24
N ALA A 117 3.04 9.31 5.86
CA ALA A 117 2.59 8.01 6.34
C ALA A 117 1.48 8.16 7.41
N ALA A 118 1.71 9.02 8.41
CA ALA A 118 0.73 9.30 9.45
C ALA A 118 -0.58 9.89 8.89
N ALA A 119 -0.50 10.77 7.89
CA ALA A 119 -1.69 11.32 7.25
C ALA A 119 -2.56 10.24 6.58
N ASN A 120 -1.93 9.31 5.85
CA ASN A 120 -2.65 8.19 5.22
C ASN A 120 -3.25 7.24 6.27
N LEU A 121 -2.50 6.95 7.34
CA LEU A 121 -2.97 6.09 8.43
C LEU A 121 -4.09 6.75 9.25
N GLN A 122 -4.08 8.07 9.40
CA GLN A 122 -5.15 8.82 10.06
C GLN A 122 -6.47 8.61 9.32
N MET A 123 -6.49 8.78 8.00
CA MET A 123 -7.70 8.53 7.21
C MET A 123 -8.20 7.09 7.36
N LEU A 124 -7.30 6.10 7.41
CA LEU A 124 -7.68 4.70 7.67
C LEU A 124 -8.27 4.51 9.06
N ALA A 125 -7.62 5.05 10.09
CA ALA A 125 -8.06 4.98 11.48
C ALA A 125 -9.37 5.75 11.73
N ASP A 126 -9.66 6.79 10.95
CA ASP A 126 -10.92 7.53 11.02
C ASP A 126 -12.05 6.73 10.36
N SER A 127 -11.78 6.09 9.21
CA SER A 127 -12.76 5.24 8.52
C SER A 127 -13.09 3.95 9.28
N GLN A 128 -12.11 3.40 10.02
CA GLN A 128 -12.22 2.15 10.76
C GLN A 128 -11.63 2.32 12.17
N PRO A 129 -12.34 3.02 13.07
CA PRO A 129 -11.80 3.42 14.38
C PRO A 129 -11.53 2.27 15.34
N GLU A 130 -12.12 1.10 15.10
CA GLU A 130 -11.91 -0.13 15.87
C GLU A 130 -10.80 -1.04 15.29
N ASN A 131 -10.24 -0.69 14.11
CA ASN A 131 -9.13 -1.42 13.54
C ASN A 131 -7.84 -1.09 14.30
N LYS A 132 -7.52 -1.92 15.30
CA LYS A 132 -6.33 -1.76 16.15
C LYS A 132 -5.02 -1.68 15.37
N GLN A 133 -4.90 -2.34 14.21
CA GLN A 133 -3.70 -2.26 13.37
C GLN A 133 -3.51 -0.85 12.82
N TYR A 134 -4.54 -0.24 12.23
CA TYR A 134 -4.45 1.12 11.68
C TYR A 134 -4.17 2.17 12.76
N VAL A 135 -4.82 2.06 13.92
CA VAL A 135 -4.59 2.97 15.05
C VAL A 135 -3.16 2.83 15.59
N TYR A 136 -2.66 1.60 15.70
CA TYR A 136 -1.28 1.35 16.16
C TYR A 136 -0.23 1.83 15.15
N ASP A 137 -0.43 1.56 13.86
CA ASP A 137 0.50 2.01 12.82
C ASP A 137 0.53 3.54 12.72
N LEU A 138 -0.63 4.20 12.90
CA LEU A 138 -0.71 5.65 13.05
C LEU A 138 0.12 6.13 14.24
N ALA A 139 -0.05 5.51 15.42
CA ALA A 139 0.69 5.87 16.62
C ALA A 139 2.21 5.74 16.44
N ILE A 140 2.66 4.67 15.78
CA ILE A 140 4.06 4.44 15.45
C ILE A 140 4.57 5.53 14.50
N ASN A 141 3.82 5.89 13.47
CA ASN A 141 4.24 6.92 12.51
C ASN A 141 4.25 8.33 13.12
N LEU A 142 3.31 8.65 14.00
CA LEU A 142 3.32 9.90 14.77
C LEU A 142 4.53 9.96 15.72
N ALA A 143 4.86 8.85 16.38
CA ALA A 143 6.06 8.78 17.22
C ALA A 143 7.32 8.98 16.36
N LYS A 144 7.44 8.28 15.22
CA LYS A 144 8.57 8.45 14.30
C LYS A 144 8.67 9.90 13.79
N LYS A 145 7.54 10.51 13.39
CA LYS A 145 7.48 11.93 13.03
C LYS A 145 8.04 12.82 14.15
N PHE A 146 7.60 12.60 15.40
CA PHE A 146 8.15 13.31 16.56
C PHE A 146 9.67 13.12 16.67
N TYR A 147 10.18 11.89 16.61
CA TYR A 147 11.61 11.64 16.80
C TYR A 147 12.49 12.14 15.65
N TYR A 148 12.04 12.02 14.41
CA TYR A 148 12.87 12.23 13.22
C TYR A 148 12.59 13.54 12.47
N GLU A 149 11.38 14.10 12.54
CA GLU A 149 10.97 15.23 11.69
C GLU A 149 10.74 16.55 12.43
N GLY A 150 10.65 16.58 13.76
CA GLY A 150 10.45 17.88 14.41
C GLY A 150 10.31 18.00 15.92
N ARG A 151 10.40 16.92 16.71
CA ARG A 151 10.29 16.91 18.20
C ARG A 151 9.22 17.86 18.78
N SER A 152 8.11 18.05 18.06
CA SER A 152 7.03 18.89 18.54
C SER A 152 6.27 18.20 19.66
N ILE A 153 6.04 18.90 20.77
CA ILE A 153 5.19 18.41 21.87
C ILE A 153 3.79 18.04 21.36
N ALA A 154 3.30 18.73 20.31
CA ALA A 154 2.03 18.39 19.68
C ALA A 154 2.08 16.98 19.05
N ASP A 155 3.14 16.65 18.30
CA ASP A 155 3.28 15.32 17.69
C ASP A 155 3.47 14.22 18.73
N LEU A 156 4.20 14.51 19.81
CA LEU A 156 4.33 13.60 20.96
C LEU A 156 2.97 13.28 21.59
N ASN A 157 2.15 14.31 21.81
CA ASN A 157 0.81 14.15 22.39
C ASN A 157 -0.13 13.39 21.45
N LEU A 158 -0.05 13.61 20.14
CA LEU A 158 -0.81 12.84 19.15
C LEU A 158 -0.41 11.37 19.17
N ALA A 159 0.90 11.06 19.20
CA ALA A 159 1.39 9.69 19.30
C ALA A 159 0.91 8.99 20.58
N LEU A 160 1.03 9.66 21.74
CA LEU A 160 0.54 9.16 23.03
C LEU A 160 -0.97 8.86 23.00
N SER A 161 -1.76 9.77 22.44
CA SER A 161 -3.21 9.59 22.28
C SER A 161 -3.53 8.36 21.44
N ALA A 162 -2.86 8.22 20.29
CA ALA A 162 -3.06 7.09 19.38
C ALA A 162 -2.63 5.75 20.02
N PHE A 163 -1.51 5.69 20.76
CA PHE A 163 -1.13 4.48 21.48
C PHE A 163 -2.11 4.13 22.60
N LYS A 164 -2.60 5.11 23.36
CA LYS A 164 -3.63 4.88 24.38
C LYS A 164 -4.92 4.32 23.77
N LYS A 165 -5.33 4.83 22.59
CA LYS A 165 -6.45 4.27 21.84
C LYS A 165 -6.17 2.83 21.41
N ALA A 166 -5.01 2.54 20.82
CA ALA A 166 -4.62 1.18 20.44
C ALA A 166 -4.65 0.21 21.64
N TYR A 167 -4.09 0.63 22.78
CA TYR A 167 -4.11 -0.15 24.03
C TYR A 167 -5.53 -0.38 24.56
N SER A 168 -6.43 0.61 24.44
CA SER A 168 -7.83 0.45 24.86
C SER A 168 -8.62 -0.53 24.00
N LEU A 169 -8.27 -0.64 22.70
CA LEU A 169 -8.88 -1.60 21.78
C LEU A 169 -8.39 -3.03 22.08
N ASP A 170 -7.10 -3.18 22.37
CA ASP A 170 -6.50 -4.45 22.75
C ASP A 170 -5.20 -4.22 23.55
N PRO A 171 -5.23 -4.47 24.88
CA PRO A 171 -4.05 -4.28 25.75
C PRO A 171 -2.83 -5.15 25.40
N SER A 172 -3.03 -6.21 24.62
CA SER A 172 -1.97 -7.12 24.16
C SER A 172 -1.45 -6.80 22.76
N PHE A 173 -2.00 -5.76 22.11
CA PHE A 173 -1.66 -5.46 20.73
C PHE A 173 -0.37 -4.66 20.59
N GLY A 174 0.58 -5.26 19.87
CA GLY A 174 1.90 -4.66 19.60
C GLY A 174 2.65 -4.35 20.90
N HIS A 175 3.40 -3.24 20.88
CA HIS A 175 4.12 -2.71 22.04
C HIS A 175 3.45 -1.44 22.57
N SER A 176 2.12 -1.39 22.57
CA SER A 176 1.35 -0.18 22.87
C SER A 176 1.61 0.31 24.30
N LEU A 177 1.61 -0.58 25.30
CA LEU A 177 1.90 -0.21 26.69
C LEU A 177 3.33 0.26 26.90
N GLU A 178 4.32 -0.43 26.32
CA GLU A 178 5.72 -0.02 26.42
C GLU A 178 5.93 1.35 25.78
N ASN A 179 5.38 1.57 24.57
CA ASN A 179 5.50 2.85 23.88
C ASN A 179 4.83 4.00 24.66
N ILE A 180 3.68 3.75 25.30
CA ILE A 180 3.05 4.76 26.18
C ILE A 180 3.99 5.15 27.31
N LYS A 181 4.59 4.17 28.01
CA LYS A 181 5.50 4.44 29.13
C LYS A 181 6.70 5.29 28.70
N VAL A 182 7.34 4.90 27.59
CA VAL A 182 8.50 5.62 27.04
C VAL A 182 8.13 7.05 26.65
N LEU A 183 7.02 7.26 25.94
CA LEU A 183 6.61 8.58 25.50
C LEU A 183 6.14 9.47 26.68
N GLU A 184 5.54 8.90 27.72
CA GLU A 184 5.17 9.62 28.96
C GLU A 184 6.40 10.06 29.77
N GLU A 185 7.48 9.26 29.78
CA GLU A 185 8.76 9.66 30.35
C GLU A 185 9.39 10.81 29.56
N ILE A 186 9.38 10.71 28.23
CA ILE A 186 9.90 11.76 27.35
C ILE A 186 9.11 13.05 27.53
N ARG A 187 7.77 12.97 27.58
CA ARG A 187 6.91 14.14 27.80
C ARG A 187 7.28 14.88 29.09
N ARG A 188 7.48 14.15 30.19
CA ARG A 188 7.90 14.71 31.48
C ARG A 188 9.28 15.37 31.46
N MET A 189 10.15 15.01 30.51
CA MET A 189 11.48 15.62 30.37
C MET A 189 11.47 16.89 29.51
N VAL A 190 10.41 17.12 28.73
CA VAL A 190 10.32 18.25 27.78
C VAL A 190 9.25 19.28 28.15
N GLU A 191 8.41 18.99 29.15
CA GLU A 191 7.52 19.92 29.86
C GLU A 191 8.29 20.68 30.95
#